data_AF-A0A023BB28-F1
#
_entry.id   AF-A0A023BB28-F1
#
_cell.length_a   1.000
_cell.length_b   1.000
_cell.length_c   1.000
_cell.angle_alpha   90.00
_cell.angle_beta   90.00
_cell.angle_gamma   90.00
#
_symmetry.space_group_name_H-M   'P 1'
#
loop_
_entity.id
_entity.type
_entity.pdbx_description
1 polymer ?
#
loop_
_entity_poly.entity_id
_entity_poly.type
_entity_poly.pdbx_seq_one_letter_code
_entity_poly.pdbx_strand_id
1 'polypeptide(L)'
;MGLDLNEFETSDQANKKEWACLILVDHNYYHEHEGPDRDDVPPIIGIIDHHEDSEQIMGNCPKIIEVPRASTCSLVGELYLQTTTGTNINQNISCLLASIIEHDAYHFDEGVKGIRWVDMDKKIYHDLMEQAAISSGRPSEEIVCAHRNAIKSQFKEYSESLVNLNISDALLNDNKIFHYNTYDLIFASMPVHLGALIDDKDDNCVSDEFAKYVTACAGKNKTTTDLFICLSRGSECRELAIAYMDSAEKLAAKIRDHLLGWGDNVCLKQEARPRKFGPWAIITLQLDRNKSRKIVEPHLRALFKD
;
A
#
# COMPACT_ATOMS: atom_id res chain seq x y z
N MET A 1 16.11 -38.92 60.69
CA MET A 1 15.09 -38.78 59.63
C MET A 1 15.81 -38.18 58.44
N GLY A 2 16.25 -39.02 57.51
CA GLY A 2 16.91 -38.55 56.29
C GLY A 2 15.84 -38.10 55.30
N LEU A 3 15.97 -36.87 54.81
CA LEU A 3 15.13 -36.35 53.74
C LEU A 3 15.56 -37.00 52.43
N ASP A 4 14.60 -37.65 51.79
CA ASP A 4 14.70 -38.25 50.47
C ASP A 4 14.87 -37.12 49.43
N LEU A 5 15.96 -37.17 48.66
CA LEU A 5 16.33 -36.13 47.67
C LEU A 5 15.87 -36.48 46.25
N ASN A 6 14.94 -37.42 46.09
CA ASN A 6 14.53 -37.93 44.77
C ASN A 6 13.14 -37.46 44.28
N GLU A 7 12.49 -36.47 44.92
CA GLU A 7 11.19 -35.93 44.48
C GLU A 7 11.24 -34.47 44.01
N PHE A 8 12.32 -34.06 43.35
CA PHE A 8 12.23 -32.95 42.40
C PHE A 8 12.34 -33.53 40.98
N GLU A 9 11.24 -34.15 40.55
CA GLU A 9 10.97 -34.31 39.13
C GLU A 9 11.15 -32.95 38.46
N THR A 10 12.10 -32.91 37.53
CA THR A 10 12.43 -31.77 36.70
C THR A 10 11.18 -31.36 35.91
N SER A 11 10.48 -30.32 36.38
CA SER A 11 9.46 -29.61 35.59
C SER A 11 10.09 -28.68 34.55
N ASP A 12 11.23 -29.08 33.96
CA ASP A 12 11.98 -28.33 32.94
C ASP A 12 11.35 -28.45 31.53
N GLN A 13 10.05 -28.74 31.46
CA GLN A 13 9.22 -28.45 30.30
C GLN A 13 8.48 -27.13 30.47
N ALA A 14 9.13 -26.13 31.08
CA ALA A 14 8.80 -24.76 30.76
C ALA A 14 9.05 -24.59 29.25
N ASN A 15 7.97 -24.65 28.47
CA ASN A 15 7.94 -24.23 27.08
C ASN A 15 8.66 -22.89 26.99
N LYS A 16 9.95 -22.90 26.62
CA LYS A 16 10.67 -21.72 26.21
C LYS A 16 10.00 -21.29 24.91
N LYS A 17 8.91 -20.50 25.01
CA LYS A 17 8.42 -19.70 23.89
C LYS A 17 9.63 -18.91 23.44
N GLU A 18 10.19 -19.27 22.28
CA GLU A 18 11.21 -18.46 21.63
C GLU A 18 10.55 -17.11 21.34
N TRP A 19 10.99 -16.07 22.05
CA TRP A 19 10.44 -14.74 21.87
C TRP A 19 11.00 -14.21 20.54
N ALA A 20 10.20 -14.29 19.49
CA ALA A 20 10.46 -13.50 18.29
C ALA A 20 10.41 -12.01 18.67
N CYS A 21 11.20 -11.17 18.00
CA CYS A 21 11.08 -9.72 18.09
C CYS A 21 10.74 -9.20 16.69
N LEU A 22 9.98 -8.11 16.61
CA LEU A 22 9.50 -7.55 15.35
C LEU A 22 10.14 -6.19 15.07
N ILE A 23 10.50 -5.98 13.81
CA ILE A 23 10.79 -4.66 13.26
C ILE A 23 9.71 -4.38 12.23
N LEU A 24 8.95 -3.30 12.43
CA LEU A 24 7.96 -2.89 11.44
C LEU A 24 8.63 -2.05 10.36
N VAL A 25 8.32 -2.38 9.11
CA VAL A 25 8.85 -1.69 7.92
C VAL A 25 7.68 -1.32 7.02
N ASP A 26 7.59 -0.06 6.62
CA ASP A 26 6.54 0.50 5.75
C ASP A 26 5.14 0.64 6.39
N HIS A 27 5.09 0.40 7.70
CA HIS A 27 3.92 0.64 8.55
C HIS A 27 4.37 0.84 9.99
N ASN A 28 3.57 1.55 10.77
CA ASN A 28 3.87 1.90 12.16
C ASN A 28 2.72 1.53 13.12
N TYR A 29 1.94 0.52 12.75
CA TYR A 29 0.80 0.02 13.52
C TYR A 29 0.61 -1.50 13.34
N TYR A 30 -0.12 -2.14 14.25
CA TYR A 30 -0.56 -3.52 14.07
C TYR A 30 -1.89 -3.56 13.32
N HIS A 31 -1.97 -4.40 12.29
CA HIS A 31 -3.25 -4.76 11.71
C HIS A 31 -3.99 -5.69 12.69
N GLU A 32 -4.93 -5.11 13.47
CA GLU A 32 -5.71 -5.85 14.49
C GLU A 32 -6.50 -7.04 13.94
N HIS A 33 -6.64 -7.14 12.62
CA HIS A 33 -7.40 -8.20 11.93
C HIS A 33 -6.55 -9.29 11.28
N GLU A 34 -5.21 -9.16 11.27
CA GLU A 34 -4.32 -10.09 10.55
C GLU A 34 -3.32 -10.83 11.45
N GLY A 35 -3.35 -10.56 12.75
CA GLY A 35 -2.39 -11.10 13.73
C GLY A 35 -2.97 -12.16 14.67
N PRO A 36 -2.10 -12.89 15.40
CA PRO A 36 -2.53 -13.65 16.57
C PRO A 36 -3.24 -12.74 17.57
N ASP A 37 -4.02 -13.30 18.51
CA ASP A 37 -4.60 -12.53 19.62
C ASP A 37 -3.57 -11.55 20.19
N ARG A 38 -3.98 -10.32 20.54
CA ARG A 38 -3.08 -9.23 21.01
C ARG A 38 -2.04 -9.69 22.04
N ASP A 39 -2.37 -10.71 22.83
CA ASP A 39 -1.52 -11.30 23.88
C ASP A 39 -0.35 -12.18 23.35
N ASP A 40 -0.36 -12.55 22.08
CA ASP A 40 0.65 -13.39 21.41
C ASP A 40 1.51 -12.62 20.39
N VAL A 41 1.33 -11.30 20.31
CA VAL A 41 2.10 -10.45 19.42
C VAL A 41 3.53 -10.26 19.96
N PRO A 42 4.58 -10.64 19.20
CA PRO A 42 5.94 -10.48 19.68
C PRO A 42 6.33 -9.00 19.86
N PRO A 43 7.23 -8.67 20.80
CA PRO A 43 7.61 -7.28 21.08
C PRO A 43 8.20 -6.59 19.84
N ILE A 44 7.74 -5.37 19.58
CA ILE A 44 8.33 -4.49 18.57
C ILE A 44 9.59 -3.84 19.14
N ILE A 45 10.70 -3.99 18.41
CA ILE A 45 12.01 -3.46 18.77
C ILE A 45 12.50 -2.37 17.81
N GLY A 46 11.79 -2.10 16.73
CA GLY A 46 12.09 -1.02 15.80
C GLY A 46 10.95 -0.73 14.83
N ILE A 47 10.85 0.53 14.39
CA ILE A 47 9.94 0.96 13.32
C ILE A 47 10.72 1.79 12.31
N ILE A 48 10.60 1.47 11.03
CA ILE A 48 11.10 2.28 9.92
C ILE A 48 9.93 2.49 8.96
N ASP A 49 9.46 3.72 8.83
CA ASP A 49 8.26 4.02 8.05
C ASP A 49 8.30 5.42 7.44
N HIS A 50 7.55 5.62 6.37
CA HIS A 50 7.40 6.90 5.69
C HIS A 50 5.95 7.42 5.64
N HIS A 51 5.04 6.75 6.35
CA HIS A 51 3.69 7.22 6.58
C HIS A 51 3.63 8.10 7.84
N GLU A 52 2.52 8.81 8.03
CA GLU A 52 2.24 9.54 9.28
C GLU A 52 2.27 8.57 10.47
N ASP A 53 2.92 8.96 11.59
CA ASP A 53 2.96 8.13 12.80
C ASP A 53 1.54 7.98 13.34
N SER A 54 1.06 6.74 13.43
CA SER A 54 -0.26 6.42 13.96
C SER A 54 -0.35 6.57 15.48
N GLU A 55 0.80 6.73 16.16
CA GLU A 55 0.94 6.79 17.62
C GLU A 55 0.41 5.53 18.37
N GLN A 56 0.08 4.45 17.65
CA GLN A 56 -0.49 3.25 18.29
C GLN A 56 0.54 2.48 19.13
N ILE A 57 1.80 2.48 18.70
CA ILE A 57 2.88 1.79 19.41
C ILE A 57 3.54 2.79 20.36
N MET A 58 3.10 2.73 21.61
CA MET A 58 3.57 3.57 22.71
C MET A 58 4.65 2.82 23.51
N GLY A 59 5.87 3.37 23.57
CA GLY A 59 6.98 2.76 24.32
C GLY A 59 8.36 3.25 23.88
N ASN A 60 9.42 2.69 24.48
CA ASN A 60 10.83 3.03 24.19
C ASN A 60 11.37 2.35 22.90
N CYS A 61 10.51 2.06 21.94
CA CYS A 61 10.91 1.49 20.66
C CYS A 61 11.58 2.58 19.80
N PRO A 62 12.80 2.38 19.28
CA PRO A 62 13.37 3.27 18.28
C PRO A 62 12.43 3.39 17.06
N LYS A 63 12.11 4.63 16.68
CA LYS A 63 11.28 4.95 15.52
C LYS A 63 12.09 5.82 14.54
N ILE A 64 12.14 5.40 13.29
CA ILE A 64 12.61 6.21 12.16
C ILE A 64 11.41 6.42 11.27
N ILE A 65 10.68 7.50 11.55
CA ILE A 65 9.50 7.89 10.80
C ILE A 65 9.75 9.27 10.22
N GLU A 66 9.88 9.36 8.90
CA GLU A 66 10.15 10.63 8.23
C GLU A 66 9.14 10.87 7.11
N VAL A 67 8.45 12.01 7.21
CA VAL A 67 7.46 12.46 6.23
C VAL A 67 7.83 13.88 5.78
N PRO A 68 7.92 14.17 4.47
CA PRO A 68 7.73 13.24 3.35
C PRO A 68 9.01 12.47 2.95
N ARG A 69 8.84 11.18 2.66
CA ARG A 69 9.79 10.32 1.93
C ARG A 69 9.03 9.51 0.87
N ALA A 70 9.67 9.24 -0.26
CA ALA A 70 9.05 8.50 -1.35
C ALA A 70 8.68 7.07 -0.96
N SER A 71 9.60 6.40 -0.27
CA SER A 71 9.53 4.99 0.09
C SER A 71 10.25 4.76 1.40
N THR A 72 9.78 3.79 2.18
CA THR A 72 10.55 3.27 3.34
C THR A 72 11.92 2.75 2.91
N CYS A 73 12.07 2.28 1.67
CA CYS A 73 13.37 1.86 1.13
C CYS A 73 14.38 3.00 1.03
N SER A 74 13.97 4.28 0.96
CA SER A 74 14.89 5.41 1.05
C SER A 74 15.51 5.50 2.45
N LEU A 75 14.71 5.29 3.50
CA LEU A 75 15.18 5.30 4.89
C LEU A 75 16.08 4.10 5.18
N VAL A 76 15.67 2.91 4.75
CA VAL A 76 16.48 1.70 4.86
C VAL A 76 17.78 1.84 4.06
N GLY A 77 17.72 2.42 2.87
CA GLY A 77 18.89 2.69 2.02
C GLY A 77 19.87 3.65 2.68
N GLU A 78 19.39 4.74 3.28
CA GLU A 78 20.22 5.67 4.03
C GLU A 78 20.93 4.98 5.21
N LEU A 79 20.18 4.24 6.04
CA LEU A 79 20.76 3.48 7.15
C LEU A 79 21.80 2.48 6.66
N TYR A 80 21.47 1.74 5.61
CA TYR A 80 22.35 0.75 5.01
C TYR A 80 23.66 1.37 4.51
N LEU A 81 23.61 2.54 3.87
CA LEU A 81 24.79 3.29 3.42
C LEU A 81 25.61 3.85 4.59
N GLN A 82 24.97 4.26 5.69
CA GLN A 82 25.66 4.80 6.87
C GLN A 82 26.33 3.71 7.72
N THR A 83 25.69 2.54 7.85
CA THR A 83 26.20 1.44 8.69
C THR A 83 27.19 0.54 7.97
N THR A 84 27.23 0.59 6.63
CA THR A 84 28.04 -0.30 5.82
C THR A 84 29.16 0.51 5.15
N THR A 85 30.42 0.24 5.51
CA THR A 85 31.58 0.92 4.91
C THR A 85 32.30 0.02 3.91
N GLY A 86 32.65 0.55 2.74
CA GLY A 86 33.53 -0.09 1.76
C GLY A 86 32.84 -1.18 0.91
N THR A 87 33.56 -2.27 0.61
CA THR A 87 33.13 -3.34 -0.31
C THR A 87 32.07 -4.28 0.24
N ASN A 88 31.55 -4.03 1.44
CA ASN A 88 30.53 -4.87 2.07
C ASN A 88 29.10 -4.54 1.61
N ILE A 89 28.94 -3.52 0.76
CA ILE A 89 27.64 -3.18 0.19
C ILE A 89 27.34 -4.14 -0.97
N ASN A 90 26.34 -4.99 -0.75
CA ASN A 90 25.86 -5.96 -1.71
C ASN A 90 25.11 -5.28 -2.87
N GLN A 91 25.60 -5.50 -4.10
CA GLN A 91 24.98 -5.00 -5.34
C GLN A 91 23.49 -5.32 -5.44
N ASN A 92 23.07 -6.55 -5.13
CA ASN A 92 21.68 -6.98 -5.29
C ASN A 92 20.75 -6.25 -4.32
N ILE A 93 21.20 -6.03 -3.07
CA ILE A 93 20.43 -5.27 -2.08
C ILE A 93 20.30 -3.81 -2.53
N SER A 94 21.41 -3.19 -2.97
CA SER A 94 21.38 -1.81 -3.45
C SER A 94 20.46 -1.63 -4.66
N CYS A 95 20.55 -2.53 -5.63
CA CYS A 95 19.65 -2.54 -6.79
C CYS A 95 18.19 -2.75 -6.36
N LEU A 96 17.90 -3.67 -5.43
CA LEU A 96 16.54 -3.91 -4.96
C LEU A 96 15.93 -2.65 -4.30
N LEU A 97 16.68 -2.03 -3.37
CA LEU A 97 16.24 -0.80 -2.70
C LEU A 97 16.04 0.34 -3.72
N ALA A 98 16.99 0.53 -4.63
CA ALA A 98 16.89 1.54 -5.68
C ALA A 98 15.67 1.32 -6.59
N SER A 99 15.33 0.06 -6.95
CA SER A 99 14.13 -0.26 -7.74
C SER A 99 12.86 0.23 -7.06
N ILE A 100 12.73 -0.06 -5.76
CA ILE A 100 11.53 0.26 -4.99
C ILE A 100 11.40 1.77 -4.82
N ILE A 101 12.52 2.46 -4.53
CA ILE A 101 12.55 3.92 -4.45
C ILE A 101 12.15 4.54 -5.79
N GLU A 102 12.76 4.12 -6.91
CA GLU A 102 12.45 4.68 -8.24
C GLU A 102 10.98 4.44 -8.62
N HIS A 103 10.42 3.28 -8.26
CA HIS A 103 9.01 2.98 -8.50
C HIS A 103 8.06 3.87 -7.67
N ASP A 104 8.25 3.93 -6.35
CA ASP A 104 7.38 4.69 -5.44
C ASP A 104 7.50 6.21 -5.65
N ALA A 105 8.71 6.67 -6.02
CA ALA A 105 9.01 8.04 -6.43
C ALA A 105 8.48 8.37 -7.84
N TYR A 106 7.80 7.43 -8.50
CA TYR A 106 7.22 7.62 -9.84
C TYR A 106 8.27 8.03 -10.88
N HIS A 107 9.40 7.32 -10.88
CA HIS A 107 10.58 7.59 -11.70
C HIS A 107 11.15 9.01 -11.53
N PHE A 108 10.94 9.62 -10.36
CA PHE A 108 11.32 10.99 -10.05
C PHE A 108 10.73 12.02 -11.03
N ASP A 109 9.48 11.80 -11.47
CA ASP A 109 8.75 12.78 -12.28
C ASP A 109 8.63 14.11 -11.50
N GLU A 110 9.16 15.18 -12.08
CA GLU A 110 9.17 16.52 -11.47
C GLU A 110 7.76 17.05 -11.21
N GLY A 111 6.75 16.59 -11.97
CA GLY A 111 5.35 16.97 -11.76
C GLY A 111 4.76 16.46 -10.43
N VAL A 112 5.42 15.52 -9.75
CA VAL A 112 4.98 14.95 -8.46
C VAL A 112 6.01 15.12 -7.34
N LYS A 113 7.03 15.96 -7.54
CA LYS A 113 7.98 16.33 -6.49
C LYS A 113 7.26 16.99 -5.30
N GLY A 114 7.66 16.64 -4.08
CA GLY A 114 7.01 17.08 -2.83
C GLY A 114 5.74 16.29 -2.46
N ILE A 115 5.20 15.48 -3.38
CA ILE A 115 4.07 14.59 -3.14
C ILE A 115 4.54 13.13 -3.08
N ARG A 116 5.31 12.71 -4.09
CA ARG A 116 5.79 11.33 -4.25
C ARG A 116 7.26 11.15 -3.91
N TRP A 117 8.04 12.22 -3.93
CA TRP A 117 9.46 12.15 -3.63
C TRP A 117 10.02 13.51 -3.24
N VAL A 118 11.13 13.50 -2.52
CA VAL A 118 11.95 14.67 -2.20
C VAL A 118 13.39 14.47 -2.66
N ASP A 119 14.19 15.54 -2.67
CA ASP A 119 15.57 15.49 -3.17
C ASP A 119 16.44 14.44 -2.45
N MET A 120 16.12 14.14 -1.18
CA MET A 120 16.80 13.08 -0.44
C MET A 120 16.55 11.69 -1.05
N ASP A 121 15.33 11.36 -1.48
CA ASP A 121 15.04 10.05 -2.09
C ASP A 121 15.88 9.83 -3.35
N LYS A 122 15.98 10.88 -4.17
CA LYS A 122 16.77 10.88 -5.40
C LYS A 122 18.27 10.75 -5.11
N LYS A 123 18.75 11.44 -4.07
CA LYS A 123 20.13 11.30 -3.60
C LYS A 123 20.42 9.87 -3.15
N ILE A 124 19.60 9.28 -2.28
CA ILE A 124 19.79 7.91 -1.78
C ILE A 124 19.75 6.90 -2.93
N TYR A 125 18.84 7.06 -3.90
CA TYR A 125 18.83 6.26 -5.12
C TYR A 125 20.18 6.31 -5.85
N HIS A 126 20.72 7.51 -6.08
CA HIS A 126 22.01 7.67 -6.75
C HIS A 126 23.16 7.04 -5.96
N ASP A 127 23.20 7.25 -4.64
CA ASP A 127 24.21 6.69 -3.77
C ASP A 127 24.15 5.14 -3.79
N LEU A 128 22.96 4.54 -3.73
CA LEU A 128 22.78 3.08 -3.84
C LEU A 128 23.27 2.53 -5.18
N MET A 129 22.95 3.22 -6.28
CA MET A 129 23.37 2.80 -7.62
C MET A 129 24.89 2.94 -7.82
N GLU A 130 25.51 3.99 -7.25
CA GLU A 130 26.97 4.13 -7.21
C GLU A 130 27.61 2.98 -6.44
N GLN A 131 27.06 2.59 -5.28
CA GLN A 131 27.59 1.46 -4.53
C GLN A 131 27.40 0.13 -5.27
N ALA A 132 26.28 -0.06 -5.98
CA ALA A 132 26.07 -1.22 -6.85
C ALA A 132 27.11 -1.27 -7.98
N ALA A 133 27.44 -0.12 -8.56
CA ALA A 133 28.49 0.01 -9.58
C ALA A 133 29.88 -0.38 -9.03
N ILE A 134 30.25 0.19 -7.88
CA ILE A 134 31.51 -0.13 -7.19
C ILE A 134 31.59 -1.63 -6.86
N SER A 135 30.53 -2.20 -6.30
CA SER A 135 30.48 -3.63 -5.93
C SER A 135 30.59 -4.57 -7.14
N SER A 136 30.09 -4.15 -8.31
CA SER A 136 30.08 -4.97 -9.52
C SER A 136 31.33 -4.78 -10.39
N GLY A 137 32.16 -3.76 -10.10
CA GLY A 137 33.29 -3.37 -10.95
C GLY A 137 32.86 -2.84 -12.32
N ARG A 138 31.61 -2.38 -12.47
CA ARG A 138 31.06 -1.84 -13.72
C ARG A 138 30.77 -0.34 -13.61
N PRO A 139 30.79 0.42 -14.72
CA PRO A 139 30.38 1.82 -14.72
C PRO A 139 28.94 2.01 -14.21
N SER A 140 28.70 3.09 -13.47
CA SER A 140 27.39 3.39 -12.88
C SER A 140 26.29 3.51 -13.94
N GLU A 141 26.60 4.14 -15.08
CA GLU A 141 25.66 4.29 -16.19
C GLU A 141 25.20 2.95 -16.76
N GLU A 142 26.08 1.95 -16.78
CA GLU A 142 25.77 0.61 -17.27
C GLU A 142 24.82 -0.12 -16.32
N ILE A 143 25.07 -0.02 -15.01
CA ILE A 143 24.22 -0.60 -13.98
C ILE A 143 22.85 0.09 -13.97
N VAL A 144 22.78 1.42 -14.02
CA VAL A 144 21.52 2.18 -14.09
C VAL A 144 20.73 1.82 -15.35
N CYS A 145 21.38 1.71 -16.50
CA CYS A 145 20.73 1.34 -17.75
C CYS A 145 20.16 -0.09 -17.69
N ALA A 146 20.97 -1.06 -17.27
CA ALA A 146 20.55 -2.46 -17.14
C ALA A 146 19.38 -2.59 -16.13
N HIS A 147 19.47 -1.89 -15.01
CA HIS A 147 18.45 -1.83 -13.97
C HIS A 147 17.12 -1.28 -14.50
N ARG A 148 17.13 -0.11 -15.14
CA ARG A 148 15.92 0.50 -15.71
C ARG A 148 15.27 -0.38 -16.78
N ASN A 149 16.07 -1.07 -17.59
CA ASN A 149 15.56 -2.00 -18.58
C ASN A 149 14.90 -3.22 -17.92
N ALA A 150 15.50 -3.76 -16.86
CA ALA A 150 14.91 -4.86 -16.10
C ALA A 150 13.57 -4.48 -15.47
N ILE A 151 13.51 -3.32 -14.82
CA ILE A 151 12.26 -2.77 -14.25
C ILE A 151 11.19 -2.64 -15.33
N LYS A 152 11.50 -1.99 -16.47
CA LYS A 152 10.55 -1.82 -17.57
C LYS A 152 10.02 -3.15 -18.12
N SER A 153 10.89 -4.16 -18.25
CA SER A 153 10.47 -5.50 -18.71
C SER A 153 9.52 -6.14 -17.71
N GLN A 154 9.85 -6.11 -16.42
CA GLN A 154 9.00 -6.67 -15.36
C GLN A 154 7.65 -5.96 -15.26
N PHE A 155 7.63 -4.62 -15.35
CA PHE A 155 6.36 -3.87 -15.37
C PHE A 155 5.49 -4.22 -16.56
N LYS A 156 6.09 -4.42 -17.74
CA LYS A 156 5.36 -4.82 -18.93
C LYS A 156 4.76 -6.22 -18.74
N GLU A 157 5.57 -7.21 -18.35
CA GLU A 157 5.12 -8.57 -18.09
C GLU A 157 4.03 -8.63 -17.01
N TYR A 158 4.22 -7.89 -15.92
CA TYR A 158 3.23 -7.76 -14.85
C TYR A 158 1.93 -7.15 -15.37
N SER A 159 2.00 -6.01 -16.08
CA SER A 159 0.81 -5.36 -16.66
C SER A 159 0.07 -6.28 -17.63
N GLU A 160 0.79 -7.02 -18.47
CA GLU A 160 0.20 -8.01 -19.39
C GLU A 160 -0.45 -9.18 -18.63
N SER A 161 0.15 -9.62 -17.52
CA SER A 161 -0.44 -10.66 -16.65
C SER A 161 -1.73 -10.18 -15.98
N LEU A 162 -1.80 -8.90 -15.60
CA LEU A 162 -2.96 -8.28 -14.93
C LEU A 162 -4.19 -8.19 -15.84
N VAL A 163 -3.99 -7.99 -17.15
CA VAL A 163 -5.09 -8.01 -18.13
C VAL A 163 -5.80 -9.37 -18.16
N ASN A 164 -5.07 -10.44 -17.83
CA ASN A 164 -5.61 -11.80 -17.79
C ASN A 164 -6.17 -12.21 -16.43
N LEU A 165 -6.08 -11.35 -15.39
CA LEU A 165 -6.70 -11.64 -14.10
C LEU A 165 -8.23 -11.52 -14.19
N ASN A 166 -8.93 -12.34 -13.42
CA ASN A 166 -10.33 -12.05 -13.13
C ASN A 166 -10.41 -10.77 -12.26
N ILE A 167 -11.57 -10.12 -12.24
CA ILE A 167 -11.69 -8.80 -11.59
C ILE A 167 -11.45 -8.93 -10.09
N SER A 168 -11.90 -10.03 -9.48
CA SER A 168 -11.72 -10.26 -8.04
C SER A 168 -10.24 -10.30 -7.65
N ASP A 169 -9.41 -11.02 -8.40
CA ASP A 169 -7.96 -11.10 -8.18
C ASP A 169 -7.29 -9.74 -8.37
N ALA A 170 -7.72 -8.98 -9.39
CA ALA A 170 -7.20 -7.63 -9.62
C ALA A 170 -7.57 -6.65 -8.49
N LEU A 171 -8.75 -6.79 -7.88
CA LEU A 171 -9.17 -5.98 -6.73
C LEU A 171 -8.46 -6.40 -5.43
N LEU A 172 -8.08 -7.68 -5.28
CA LEU A 172 -7.35 -8.19 -4.11
C LEU A 172 -5.87 -7.79 -4.09
N ASN A 173 -5.29 -7.54 -5.26
CA ASN A 173 -3.84 -7.39 -5.42
C ASN A 173 -3.25 -6.17 -4.68
N ASP A 174 -3.96 -5.03 -4.67
CA ASP A 174 -3.61 -3.86 -3.85
C ASP A 174 -4.88 -3.26 -3.24
N ASN A 175 -5.47 -3.99 -2.30
CA ASN A 175 -6.49 -3.43 -1.43
C ASN A 175 -5.90 -2.98 -0.08
N LYS A 176 -6.54 -1.98 0.53
CA LYS A 176 -6.36 -1.61 1.92
C LYS A 176 -7.71 -1.35 2.54
N ILE A 177 -7.91 -1.82 3.77
CA ILE A 177 -9.12 -1.60 4.53
C ILE A 177 -8.83 -0.51 5.57
N PHE A 178 -9.70 0.49 5.63
CA PHE A 178 -9.63 1.57 6.60
C PHE A 178 -10.89 1.55 7.45
N HIS A 179 -10.70 1.51 8.76
CA HIS A 179 -11.79 1.46 9.73
C HIS A 179 -12.08 2.88 10.23
N TYR A 180 -13.31 3.35 10.03
CA TYR A 180 -13.79 4.63 10.56
C TYR A 180 -15.11 4.46 11.31
N ASN A 181 -15.04 4.54 12.64
CA ASN A 181 -16.20 4.34 13.52
C ASN A 181 -16.92 3.01 13.22
N THR A 182 -18.12 3.08 12.65
CA THR A 182 -18.96 1.92 12.30
C THR A 182 -18.86 1.53 10.82
N TYR A 183 -17.92 2.11 10.08
CA TYR A 183 -17.75 1.94 8.64
C TYR A 183 -16.39 1.34 8.31
N ASP A 184 -16.40 0.38 7.37
CA ASP A 184 -15.18 -0.10 6.72
C ASP A 184 -15.13 0.44 5.30
N LEU A 185 -14.02 1.09 4.96
CA LEU A 185 -13.73 1.57 3.62
C LEU A 185 -12.65 0.71 3.02
N ILE A 186 -13.02 -0.03 1.98
CA ILE A 186 -12.10 -0.88 1.23
C ILE A 186 -11.64 -0.08 0.01
N PHE A 187 -10.37 0.29 0.00
CA PHE A 187 -9.73 0.93 -1.14
C PHE A 187 -8.94 -0.09 -1.95
N ALA A 188 -9.38 -0.39 -3.18
CA ALA A 188 -8.58 -1.14 -4.14
C ALA A 188 -7.94 -0.20 -5.15
N SER A 189 -6.64 -0.35 -5.39
CA SER A 189 -5.96 0.29 -6.51
C SER A 189 -5.83 -0.70 -7.64
N MET A 190 -6.41 -0.39 -8.80
CA MET A 190 -6.25 -1.23 -9.98
C MET A 190 -5.17 -0.66 -10.91
N PRO A 191 -4.25 -1.50 -11.40
CA PRO A 191 -3.22 -1.10 -12.35
C PRO A 191 -3.76 -0.88 -13.77
N VAL A 192 -4.98 -1.35 -14.04
CA VAL A 192 -5.69 -1.23 -15.32
C VAL A 192 -6.91 -0.34 -15.19
N HIS A 193 -7.36 0.21 -16.31
CA HIS A 193 -8.58 1.02 -16.42
C HIS A 193 -9.81 0.12 -16.22
N LEU A 194 -10.73 0.49 -15.33
CA LEU A 194 -11.95 -0.26 -15.07
C LEU A 194 -12.81 -0.31 -16.35
N GLY A 195 -12.87 0.80 -17.10
CA GLY A 195 -13.50 0.83 -18.42
C GLY A 195 -12.94 -0.20 -19.41
N ALA A 196 -11.64 -0.51 -19.38
CA ALA A 196 -11.06 -1.52 -20.28
C ALA A 196 -11.51 -2.94 -19.91
N LEU A 197 -11.72 -3.22 -18.62
CA LEU A 197 -12.25 -4.49 -18.14
C LEU A 197 -13.74 -4.67 -18.52
N ILE A 198 -14.49 -3.57 -18.61
CA ILE A 198 -15.87 -3.54 -19.09
C ILE A 198 -15.91 -3.71 -20.60
N ASP A 199 -15.04 -3.05 -21.36
CA ASP A 199 -15.15 -3.12 -22.82
C ASP A 199 -14.78 -4.52 -23.36
N ASP A 200 -13.97 -5.30 -22.62
CA ASP A 200 -13.58 -6.69 -22.95
C ASP A 200 -14.54 -7.78 -22.44
N LYS A 201 -15.42 -7.48 -21.48
CA LYS A 201 -16.35 -8.44 -20.85
C LYS A 201 -17.78 -7.89 -20.92
N ASP A 202 -18.81 -8.73 -20.99
CA ASP A 202 -20.19 -8.24 -20.85
C ASP A 202 -20.34 -7.36 -19.59
N ASP A 203 -20.88 -6.14 -19.70
CA ASP A 203 -21.12 -5.19 -18.60
C ASP A 203 -21.72 -5.88 -17.37
N ASN A 204 -22.62 -6.85 -17.59
CA ASN A 204 -23.28 -7.61 -16.52
C ASN A 204 -22.30 -8.55 -15.79
N CYS A 205 -21.34 -9.15 -16.50
CA CYS A 205 -20.33 -10.03 -15.93
C CYS A 205 -19.36 -9.27 -15.00
N VAL A 206 -18.88 -8.10 -15.43
CA VAL A 206 -18.02 -7.23 -14.62
C VAL A 206 -18.75 -6.74 -13.38
N SER A 207 -19.99 -6.30 -13.57
CA SER A 207 -20.89 -5.87 -12.52
C SER A 207 -21.10 -6.98 -11.47
N ASP A 208 -21.37 -8.21 -11.92
CA ASP A 208 -21.58 -9.35 -11.03
C ASP A 208 -20.31 -9.79 -10.28
N GLU A 209 -19.15 -9.83 -10.94
CA GLU A 209 -17.87 -10.15 -10.28
C GLU A 209 -17.53 -9.11 -9.20
N PHE A 210 -17.74 -7.85 -9.51
CA PHE A 210 -17.49 -6.75 -8.59
C PHE A 210 -18.46 -6.78 -7.40
N ALA A 211 -19.75 -7.00 -7.64
CA ALA A 211 -20.76 -7.16 -6.59
C ALA A 211 -20.47 -8.37 -5.69
N LYS A 212 -20.06 -9.52 -6.27
CA LYS A 212 -19.63 -10.70 -5.53
C LYS A 212 -18.42 -10.41 -4.65
N TYR A 213 -17.44 -9.69 -5.18
CA TYR A 213 -16.24 -9.31 -4.43
C TYR A 213 -16.59 -8.41 -3.24
N VAL A 214 -17.38 -7.35 -3.46
CA VAL A 214 -17.84 -6.44 -2.39
C VAL A 214 -18.62 -7.22 -1.33
N THR A 215 -19.55 -8.09 -1.74
CA THR A 215 -20.34 -8.93 -0.82
C THR A 215 -19.46 -9.91 -0.02
N ALA A 216 -18.45 -10.50 -0.66
CA ALA A 216 -17.53 -11.43 0.00
C ALA A 216 -16.64 -10.74 1.04
N CYS A 217 -16.23 -9.50 0.78
CA CYS A 217 -15.49 -8.69 1.76
C CYS A 217 -16.39 -8.31 2.95
N ALA A 218 -17.62 -7.88 2.67
CA ALA A 218 -18.61 -7.54 3.68
C ALA A 218 -18.91 -8.69 4.65
N GLY A 219 -19.10 -9.90 4.10
CA GLY A 219 -19.39 -11.08 4.88
C GLY A 219 -18.26 -11.52 5.82
N LYS A 220 -17.01 -11.19 5.51
CA LYS A 220 -15.84 -11.58 6.32
C LYS A 220 -15.62 -10.67 7.53
N ASN A 221 -15.93 -9.38 7.40
CA ASN A 221 -15.55 -8.38 8.41
C ASN A 221 -16.63 -8.12 9.46
N LYS A 222 -17.84 -8.70 9.32
CA LYS A 222 -18.99 -8.51 10.24
C LYS A 222 -19.34 -7.03 10.48
N THR A 223 -18.97 -6.14 9.58
CA THR A 223 -19.25 -4.71 9.69
C THR A 223 -20.54 -4.34 8.97
N THR A 224 -21.13 -3.22 9.39
CA THR A 224 -22.50 -2.82 9.00
C THR A 224 -22.59 -2.19 7.62
N THR A 225 -21.47 -1.75 7.03
CA THR A 225 -21.47 -1.05 5.74
C THR A 225 -20.06 -1.06 5.15
N ASP A 226 -19.89 -1.82 4.06
CA ASP A 226 -18.70 -1.78 3.23
C ASP A 226 -18.91 -0.80 2.09
N LEU A 227 -18.12 0.27 2.10
CA LEU A 227 -17.96 1.13 0.94
C LEU A 227 -16.71 0.72 0.21
N PHE A 228 -16.88 0.40 -1.06
CA PHE A 228 -15.78 -0.01 -1.90
C PHE A 228 -15.36 1.13 -2.81
N ILE A 229 -14.10 1.52 -2.71
CA ILE A 229 -13.52 2.60 -3.50
C ILE A 229 -12.43 2.01 -4.39
N CYS A 230 -12.72 1.95 -5.68
CA CYS A 230 -11.75 1.52 -6.69
C CYS A 230 -11.08 2.75 -7.31
N LEU A 231 -9.74 2.78 -7.29
CA LEU A 231 -8.92 3.71 -8.05
C LEU A 231 -8.26 2.98 -9.22
N SER A 232 -8.88 3.05 -10.39
CA SER A 232 -8.32 2.45 -11.62
C SER A 232 -7.32 3.43 -12.26
N ARG A 233 -6.25 2.90 -12.87
CA ARG A 233 -5.25 3.73 -13.57
C ARG A 233 -5.45 3.62 -15.08
N GLY A 234 -5.81 4.74 -15.71
CA GLY A 234 -5.74 4.94 -17.14
C GLY A 234 -4.41 5.56 -17.58
N SER A 235 -4.22 5.65 -18.90
CA SER A 235 -3.06 6.34 -19.50
C SER A 235 -3.02 7.84 -19.17
N GLU A 236 -4.20 8.48 -19.15
CA GLU A 236 -4.33 9.93 -18.99
C GLU A 236 -5.05 10.36 -17.70
N CYS A 237 -5.93 9.51 -17.16
CA CYS A 237 -6.74 9.80 -15.97
C CYS A 237 -6.81 8.59 -15.02
N ARG A 238 -7.39 8.78 -13.84
CA ARG A 238 -7.86 7.70 -12.96
C ARG A 238 -9.38 7.62 -13.01
N GLU A 239 -9.94 6.45 -12.78
CA GLU A 239 -11.37 6.32 -12.48
C GLU A 239 -11.52 6.05 -11.00
N LEU A 240 -12.47 6.74 -10.37
CA LEU A 240 -12.89 6.49 -9.01
C LEU A 240 -14.28 5.85 -9.07
N ALA A 241 -14.37 4.57 -8.73
CA ALA A 241 -15.65 3.89 -8.55
C ALA A 241 -15.97 3.77 -7.06
N ILE A 242 -17.13 4.26 -6.65
CA ILE A 242 -17.67 4.11 -5.29
C ILE A 242 -18.83 3.12 -5.38
N ALA A 243 -18.63 1.90 -4.94
CA ALA A 243 -19.70 0.92 -4.79
C ALA A 243 -20.15 0.82 -3.34
N TYR A 244 -21.42 0.47 -3.19
CA TYR A 244 -22.12 0.42 -1.92
C TYR A 244 -23.13 -0.71 -1.92
N MET A 245 -23.38 -1.29 -0.74
CA MET A 245 -24.47 -2.23 -0.52
C MET A 245 -25.71 -1.53 0.06
N ASP A 246 -26.89 -1.98 -0.38
CA ASP A 246 -28.24 -1.64 0.12
C ASP A 246 -28.41 -0.21 0.66
N SER A 247 -28.22 -0.04 1.98
CA SER A 247 -28.54 1.17 2.73
C SER A 247 -27.49 2.30 2.64
N ALA A 248 -26.34 2.04 2.01
CA ALA A 248 -25.22 2.97 1.97
C ALA A 248 -25.21 3.91 0.76
N GLU A 249 -26.23 3.88 -0.09
CA GLU A 249 -26.37 4.79 -1.25
C GLU A 249 -26.23 6.27 -0.84
N LYS A 250 -26.88 6.67 0.25
CA LYS A 250 -26.80 8.05 0.76
C LYS A 250 -25.38 8.43 1.18
N LEU A 251 -24.64 7.49 1.75
CA LEU A 251 -23.26 7.71 2.17
C LEU A 251 -22.32 7.75 0.96
N ALA A 252 -22.52 6.87 -0.03
CA ALA A 252 -21.79 6.92 -1.30
C ALA A 252 -22.01 8.25 -2.04
N ALA A 253 -23.24 8.75 -2.06
CA ALA A 253 -23.55 10.08 -2.61
C ALA A 253 -22.85 11.20 -1.81
N LYS A 254 -22.87 11.15 -0.47
CA LYS A 254 -22.16 12.11 0.39
C LYS A 254 -20.64 12.11 0.12
N ILE A 255 -20.04 10.94 -0.05
CA ILE A 255 -18.62 10.79 -0.40
C ILE A 255 -18.32 11.39 -1.77
N ARG A 256 -19.11 11.06 -2.79
CA ARG A 256 -18.97 11.63 -4.13
C ARG A 256 -19.05 13.16 -4.08
N ASP A 257 -20.08 13.70 -3.44
CA ASP A 257 -20.32 15.14 -3.38
C ASP A 257 -19.24 15.86 -2.58
N HIS A 258 -18.75 15.23 -1.50
CA HIS A 258 -17.57 15.70 -0.79
C HIS A 258 -16.36 15.75 -1.71
N LEU A 259 -15.99 14.66 -2.37
CA LEU A 259 -14.83 14.64 -3.26
C LEU A 259 -14.96 15.61 -4.44
N LEU A 260 -16.17 15.83 -4.98
CA LEU A 260 -16.44 16.84 -6.01
C LEU A 260 -16.22 18.27 -5.47
N GLY A 261 -16.64 18.53 -4.23
CA GLY A 261 -16.43 19.82 -3.55
C GLY A 261 -14.96 20.16 -3.31
N TRP A 262 -14.05 19.18 -3.41
CA TRP A 262 -12.61 19.38 -3.26
C TRP A 262 -11.90 19.79 -4.55
N GLY A 263 -12.62 19.99 -5.66
CA GLY A 263 -12.13 20.67 -6.87
C GLY A 263 -10.75 20.18 -7.32
N ASP A 264 -9.77 21.09 -7.39
CA ASP A 264 -8.38 20.85 -7.82
C ASP A 264 -7.57 19.89 -6.92
N ASN A 265 -8.06 19.57 -5.71
CA ASN A 265 -7.35 18.67 -4.80
C ASN A 265 -7.53 17.20 -5.19
N VAL A 266 -8.69 16.84 -5.75
CA VAL A 266 -9.02 15.47 -6.19
C VAL A 266 -9.24 15.43 -7.72
N CYS A 267 -9.43 16.58 -8.36
CA CYS A 267 -9.61 16.77 -9.81
C CYS A 267 -10.72 15.90 -10.41
N LEU A 268 -11.82 15.73 -9.69
CA LEU A 268 -12.95 14.97 -10.20
C LEU A 268 -13.72 15.79 -11.24
N LYS A 269 -13.97 15.21 -12.41
CA LYS A 269 -15.03 15.67 -13.30
C LYS A 269 -16.18 14.68 -13.23
N GLN A 270 -17.37 15.22 -12.98
CA GLN A 270 -18.60 14.48 -13.19
C GLN A 270 -18.67 14.11 -14.67
N GLU A 271 -18.64 12.82 -14.99
CA GLU A 271 -18.88 12.40 -16.38
C GLU A 271 -20.32 12.75 -16.78
N ALA A 272 -20.49 13.16 -18.02
CA ALA A 272 -21.79 13.47 -18.62
C ALA A 272 -22.69 12.23 -18.76
N ARG A 273 -22.17 11.01 -18.53
CA ARG A 273 -22.94 9.77 -18.58
C ARG A 273 -22.52 8.86 -17.42
N PRO A 274 -23.39 8.62 -16.42
CA PRO A 274 -23.16 7.50 -15.52
C PRO A 274 -23.18 6.22 -16.35
N ARG A 275 -22.02 5.56 -16.53
CA ARG A 275 -22.01 4.14 -16.89
C ARG A 275 -22.80 3.44 -15.79
N LYS A 276 -23.95 2.86 -16.10
CA LYS A 276 -24.82 2.21 -15.12
C LYS A 276 -24.18 0.89 -14.68
N PHE A 277 -23.26 0.94 -13.72
CA PHE A 277 -22.86 -0.22 -12.92
C PHE A 277 -23.99 -0.57 -11.94
N GLY A 278 -25.09 -1.10 -12.46
CA GLY A 278 -26.29 -1.37 -11.69
C GLY A 278 -26.77 -0.17 -10.85
N PRO A 279 -27.64 -0.40 -9.84
CA PRO A 279 -28.04 0.61 -8.86
C PRO A 279 -27.06 0.75 -7.67
N TRP A 280 -25.88 0.12 -7.71
CA TRP A 280 -25.03 -0.09 -6.52
C TRP A 280 -23.64 0.51 -6.63
N ALA A 281 -23.32 1.24 -7.71
CA ALA A 281 -22.07 1.98 -7.84
C ALA A 281 -22.21 3.34 -8.52
N ILE A 282 -21.34 4.28 -8.13
CA ILE A 282 -21.14 5.58 -8.76
C ILE A 282 -19.71 5.63 -9.29
N ILE A 283 -19.55 5.85 -10.59
CA ILE A 283 -18.24 6.05 -11.21
C ILE A 283 -18.05 7.52 -11.56
N THR A 284 -16.88 8.04 -11.25
CA THR A 284 -16.46 9.39 -11.62
C THR A 284 -15.04 9.36 -12.16
N LEU A 285 -14.75 10.24 -13.13
CA LEU A 285 -13.39 10.42 -13.60
C LEU A 285 -12.62 11.34 -12.67
N GLN A 286 -11.41 10.91 -12.34
CA GLN A 286 -10.38 11.69 -11.68
C GLN A 286 -9.35 12.11 -12.72
N LEU A 287 -9.42 13.37 -13.14
CA LEU A 287 -8.59 13.87 -14.24
C LEU A 287 -7.11 13.98 -13.90
N ASP A 288 -6.78 14.11 -12.62
CA ASP A 288 -5.39 14.13 -12.19
C ASP A 288 -4.96 12.71 -11.76
N ARG A 289 -4.21 12.07 -12.66
CA ARG A 289 -3.65 10.73 -12.44
C ARG A 289 -2.70 10.63 -11.25
N ASN A 290 -2.21 11.74 -10.71
CA ASN A 290 -1.27 11.76 -9.59
C ASN A 290 -1.99 11.65 -8.23
N LYS A 291 -3.31 11.87 -8.20
CA LYS A 291 -4.15 11.78 -7.01
C LYS A 291 -4.43 10.32 -6.67
N SER A 292 -3.56 9.73 -5.84
CA SER A 292 -3.65 8.33 -5.43
C SER A 292 -4.46 8.14 -4.14
N ARG A 293 -4.60 6.89 -3.69
CA ARG A 293 -5.15 6.53 -2.37
C ARG A 293 -4.55 7.38 -1.25
N LYS A 294 -3.23 7.67 -1.28
CA LYS A 294 -2.55 8.51 -0.26
C LYS A 294 -3.09 9.95 -0.18
N ILE A 295 -3.76 10.43 -1.24
CA ILE A 295 -4.41 11.75 -1.26
C ILE A 295 -5.91 11.62 -1.00
N VAL A 296 -6.57 10.64 -1.62
CA VAL A 296 -8.02 10.47 -1.50
C VAL A 296 -8.44 10.03 -0.09
N GLU A 297 -7.72 9.08 0.51
CA GLU A 297 -8.09 8.51 1.82
C GLU A 297 -8.10 9.53 2.96
N PRO A 298 -7.07 10.40 3.15
CA PRO A 298 -7.10 11.39 4.22
C PRO A 298 -8.26 12.38 4.11
N HIS A 299 -8.68 12.71 2.88
CA HIS A 299 -9.87 13.55 2.65
C HIS A 299 -11.16 12.85 3.05
N LEU A 300 -11.27 11.54 2.77
CA LEU A 300 -12.43 10.77 3.22
C LEU A 300 -12.44 10.58 4.72
N ARG A 301 -11.29 10.35 5.35
CA ARG A 301 -11.18 10.23 6.81
C ARG A 301 -11.86 11.40 7.53
N ALA A 302 -11.75 12.62 7.01
CA ALA A 302 -12.40 13.80 7.59
C ALA A 302 -13.94 13.72 7.62
N LEU A 303 -14.58 12.96 6.73
CA LEU A 303 -16.03 12.75 6.73
C LEU A 303 -16.54 11.88 7.88
N PHE A 304 -15.64 11.11 8.50
CA PHE A 304 -15.94 10.13 9.53
C PHE A 304 -15.35 10.49 10.90
N LYS A 305 -14.76 11.68 11.06
CA LYS A 305 -14.21 12.14 12.34
C LYS A 305 -15.27 12.68 13.32
N ASP A 306 -16.51 12.86 12.86
CA ASP A 306 -17.69 13.29 13.65
C ASP A 306 -18.74 12.18 13.74
#